data_AF-A0AAV5K7V8-F1
#
_entry.id   AF-A0AAV5K7V8-F1
#
_cell.length_a   1.000
_cell.length_b   1.000
_cell.length_c   1.000
_cell.angle_alpha   90.00
_cell.angle_beta   90.00
_cell.angle_gamma   90.00
#
_symmetry.space_group_name_H-M   'P 1'
#
loop_
_entity.id
_entity.type
_entity.pdbx_description
1 polymer ?
#
loop_
_entity_poly.entity_id
_entity_poly.type
_entity_poly.pdbx_seq_one_letter_code
_entity_poly.pdbx_strand_id
1 'polypeptide(L)'
;MPSSVQFFSLFAFIFILLSPALASESDHKYQQDDPVTLWVNKVGPYNNPQETYNYYSLPFCHPSGNPAHKWGGLGEVLGGNELIDSQIHIKFRSISLDYILKYIIYYGSLIIVVS
;
A
#
# COMPACT_ATOMS: atom_id res chain seq x y z
N MET A 1 -41.50 4.19 -33.38
CA MET A 1 -40.14 3.91 -33.87
C MET A 1 -39.17 4.60 -32.93
N PRO A 2 -38.40 3.87 -32.10
CA PRO A 2 -37.42 4.51 -31.23
C PRO A 2 -36.41 5.25 -32.10
N SER A 3 -36.16 6.52 -31.82
CA SER A 3 -35.23 7.33 -32.59
C SER A 3 -33.82 6.76 -32.45
N SER A 4 -33.05 6.77 -33.54
CA SER A 4 -31.66 6.27 -33.60
C SER A 4 -30.78 6.78 -32.45
N VAL A 5 -31.05 8.00 -31.99
CA VAL A 5 -30.40 8.66 -30.84
C VAL A 5 -30.57 7.87 -29.54
N GLN A 6 -31.73 7.26 -29.30
CA GLN A 6 -31.95 6.47 -28.08
C GLN A 6 -31.16 5.17 -28.09
N PHE A 7 -30.97 4.55 -29.26
CA PHE A 7 -30.13 3.36 -29.41
C PHE A 7 -28.65 3.67 -29.12
N PHE A 8 -28.13 4.78 -29.65
CA PHE A 8 -26.77 5.21 -29.36
C PHE A 8 -26.55 5.54 -27.88
N SER A 9 -27.53 6.23 -27.27
CA SER A 9 -27.48 6.56 -25.84
C SER A 9 -27.47 5.30 -24.96
N LEU A 10 -28.30 4.30 -25.28
CA LEU A 10 -28.36 3.02 -24.56
C LEU A 10 -27.04 2.23 -24.70
N PHE A 11 -26.48 2.19 -25.90
CA PHE A 11 -25.22 1.49 -26.16
C PHE A 11 -24.04 2.14 -25.42
N ALA A 12 -24.00 3.49 -25.39
CA ALA A 12 -23.03 4.23 -24.60
C ALA A 12 -23.19 3.98 -23.10
N PHE A 13 -24.43 3.92 -22.60
CA PHE A 13 -24.71 3.63 -21.19
C PHE A 13 -24.26 2.23 -20.78
N ILE A 14 -24.49 1.23 -21.64
CA ILE A 14 -24.04 -0.15 -21.43
C ILE A 14 -22.51 -0.22 -21.40
N PHE A 15 -21.82 0.48 -22.30
CA PHE A 15 -20.34 0.53 -22.31
C PHE A 15 -19.75 1.16 -21.04
N ILE A 16 -20.39 2.20 -20.50
CA ILE A 16 -19.98 2.83 -19.23
C ILE A 16 -20.17 1.87 -18.05
N LEU A 17 -21.27 1.11 -18.03
CA LEU A 17 -21.56 0.13 -16.98
C LEU A 17 -20.65 -1.12 -17.03
N LEU A 18 -20.16 -1.49 -18.21
CA LEU A 18 -19.25 -2.64 -18.40
C LEU A 18 -17.76 -2.28 -18.28
N SER A 19 -17.43 -1.03 -17.95
CA SER A 19 -16.03 -0.62 -17.81
C SER A 19 -15.36 -1.36 -16.65
N PRO A 20 -14.30 -2.16 -16.88
CA PRO A 20 -13.58 -2.82 -15.80
C PRO A 20 -12.90 -1.74 -14.95
N ALA A 21 -13.18 -1.76 -13.64
CA ALA A 21 -12.45 -0.93 -12.70
C ALA A 21 -11.03 -1.49 -12.58
N LEU A 22 -10.05 -0.77 -13.15
CA LEU A 22 -8.64 -1.01 -12.86
C LEU A 22 -8.35 -0.60 -11.41
N ALA A 23 -7.54 -1.41 -10.76
CA ALA A 23 -7.19 -1.32 -9.34
C ALA A 23 -5.67 -1.04 -9.26
N SER A 24 -5.28 -0.07 -8.45
CA SER A 24 -3.88 0.38 -8.32
C SER A 24 -3.67 1.06 -6.96
N GLU A 25 -2.40 1.22 -6.58
CA GLU A 25 -1.92 1.94 -5.40
C GLU A 25 -2.58 3.32 -5.22
N SER A 26 -2.96 3.99 -6.31
CA SER A 26 -3.62 5.30 -6.28
C SER A 26 -5.08 5.24 -5.81
N ASP A 27 -5.79 4.17 -6.15
CA ASP A 27 -7.25 4.09 -6.06
C ASP A 27 -7.71 3.23 -4.87
N HIS A 28 -6.76 2.67 -4.11
CA HIS A 28 -6.97 1.87 -2.89
C HIS A 28 -7.94 0.69 -3.07
N LYS A 29 -8.05 0.19 -4.30
CA LYS A 29 -8.84 -0.99 -4.65
C LYS A 29 -7.88 -2.07 -5.08
N TYR A 30 -8.01 -3.27 -4.51
CA TYR A 30 -7.23 -4.45 -4.86
C TYR A 30 -8.18 -5.62 -5.07
N GLN A 31 -7.89 -6.43 -6.08
CA GLN A 31 -8.51 -7.74 -6.26
C GLN A 31 -7.79 -8.78 -5.41
N GLN A 32 -8.44 -9.92 -5.21
CA GLN A 32 -7.81 -11.03 -4.51
C GLN A 32 -6.52 -11.44 -5.24
N ASP A 33 -5.46 -11.72 -4.46
CA ASP A 33 -4.13 -12.11 -4.93
C ASP A 33 -3.31 -11.01 -5.65
N ASP A 34 -3.83 -9.78 -5.75
CA ASP A 34 -3.08 -8.65 -6.31
C ASP A 34 -1.82 -8.37 -5.48
N PRO A 35 -0.68 -8.04 -6.13
CA PRO A 35 0.53 -7.68 -5.41
C PRO A 35 0.33 -6.36 -4.66
N VAL A 36 0.83 -6.31 -3.43
CA VAL A 36 0.75 -5.15 -2.54
C VAL A 36 2.16 -4.80 -2.09
N THR A 37 2.50 -3.52 -2.14
CA THR A 37 3.83 -3.03 -1.75
C THR A 37 3.83 -2.70 -0.27
N LEU A 38 4.77 -3.30 0.47
CA LEU A 38 4.93 -3.03 1.89
C LEU A 38 5.99 -1.94 2.09
N TRP A 39 5.52 -0.76 2.48
CA TRP A 39 6.38 0.38 2.78
C TRP A 39 6.71 0.44 4.28
N VAL A 40 8.00 0.55 4.60
CA VAL A 40 8.52 0.67 5.97
C VAL A 40 9.12 2.06 6.22
N ASN A 41 9.08 2.54 7.46
CA ASN A 41 9.64 3.83 7.84
C ASN A 41 10.53 3.72 9.08
N LYS A 42 9.95 3.91 10.27
CA LYS A 42 10.66 3.95 11.55
C LYS A 42 10.10 2.94 12.54
N VAL A 43 10.98 2.46 13.41
CA VAL A 43 10.65 1.62 14.57
C VAL A 43 11.14 2.26 15.85
N GLY A 44 10.42 1.98 16.93
CA GLY A 44 10.79 2.38 18.28
C GLY A 44 10.49 1.27 19.28
N PRO A 45 11.21 1.24 20.41
CA PRO A 45 10.90 0.35 21.52
C PRO A 45 9.55 0.72 22.15
N TYR A 46 8.75 -0.29 22.53
CA TYR A 46 7.44 -0.07 23.16
C TYR A 46 7.54 0.74 24.46
N ASN A 47 8.61 0.53 25.23
CA ASN A 47 8.86 1.21 26.49
C ASN A 47 9.20 2.70 26.34
N ASN A 48 9.62 3.16 25.15
CA ASN A 48 9.98 4.55 24.92
C ASN A 48 9.50 5.02 23.53
N PRO A 49 8.21 5.34 23.39
CA PRO A 49 7.63 5.73 22.09
C PRO A 49 8.16 7.07 21.55
N GLN A 50 8.93 7.84 22.32
CA GLN A 50 9.62 9.03 21.84
C GLN A 50 10.89 8.71 21.04
N GLU A 51 11.41 7.50 21.20
CA GLU A 51 12.59 7.02 20.49
C GLU A 51 12.16 6.32 19.22
N THR A 52 12.60 6.85 18.08
CA THR A 52 12.31 6.28 16.76
C THR A 52 13.57 6.30 15.92
N TYR A 53 13.85 5.17 15.28
CA TYR A 53 14.97 4.99 14.35
C TYR A 53 14.43 4.52 13.02
N ASN A 54 15.12 4.88 11.93
CA ASN A 54 14.80 4.34 10.62
C ASN A 54 14.97 2.81 10.65
N TYR A 55 14.04 2.09 10.02
CA TYR A 55 13.99 0.63 10.07
C TYR A 55 15.32 0.00 9.64
N TYR A 56 15.91 0.50 8.56
CA TYR A 56 17.19 0.01 8.00
C TYR A 56 18.44 0.57 8.69
N SER A 57 18.33 1.42 9.71
CA SER A 57 19.49 1.77 10.54
C SER A 57 19.82 0.68 11.56
N LEU A 58 18.86 -0.20 11.84
CA LEU A 58 19.02 -1.34 12.74
C LEU A 58 19.57 -2.56 11.97
N PRO A 59 20.16 -3.54 12.66
CA PRO A 59 20.75 -4.74 12.04
C PRO A 59 19.69 -5.76 11.59
N PHE A 60 18.62 -5.29 10.94
CA PHE A 60 17.63 -6.13 10.29
C PHE A 60 18.09 -6.49 8.86
N CYS A 61 17.37 -7.39 8.20
CA CYS A 61 17.67 -7.72 6.80
C CYS A 61 17.39 -6.51 5.91
N HIS A 62 18.42 -6.07 5.18
CA HIS A 62 18.28 -5.07 4.14
C HIS A 62 17.81 -5.71 2.83
N PRO A 63 16.95 -5.02 2.07
CA PRO A 63 16.64 -5.42 0.71
C PRO A 63 17.92 -5.48 -0.14
N SER A 64 17.99 -6.43 -1.06
CA SER A 64 19.09 -6.52 -2.00
C SER A 64 18.98 -5.39 -3.03
N GLY A 65 19.93 -4.44 -3.01
CA GLY A 65 20.00 -3.33 -3.97
C GLY A 65 19.56 -1.99 -3.38
N ASN A 66 19.13 -1.08 -4.25
CA ASN A 66 18.62 0.23 -3.85
C ASN A 66 17.08 0.16 -3.81
N PRO A 67 16.45 0.08 -2.62
CA PRO A 67 14.99 0.06 -2.52
C PRO A 67 14.40 1.37 -3.04
N ALA A 68 13.14 1.34 -3.48
CA ALA A 68 12.44 2.56 -3.86
C ALA A 68 12.14 3.39 -2.60
N HIS A 69 12.23 4.72 -2.72
CA HIS A 69 11.90 5.66 -1.66
C HIS A 69 10.67 6.46 -2.06
N LYS A 70 9.74 6.60 -1.13
CA LYS A 70 8.49 7.35 -1.29
C LYS A 70 8.32 8.29 -0.10
N TRP A 71 7.72 9.43 -0.36
CA TRP A 71 7.33 10.38 0.67
C TRP A 71 5.81 10.39 0.78
N GLY A 72 5.30 10.42 2.01
CA GLY A 72 3.87 10.51 2.28
C GLY A 72 3.31 11.92 2.03
N GLY A 73 2.28 12.29 2.79
CA GLY A 73 1.74 13.64 2.77
C GLY A 73 2.71 14.67 3.37
N LEU A 74 2.35 15.95 3.27
CA LEU A 74 3.16 17.05 3.83
C LEU A 74 3.41 16.89 5.34
N GLY A 75 2.45 16.36 6.09
CA GLY A 75 2.59 16.10 7.53
C GLY A 75 3.66 15.05 7.83
N GLU A 76 3.65 13.93 7.11
CA GLU A 76 4.67 12.88 7.22
C GLU A 76 6.06 13.40 6.87
N VAL A 77 6.19 14.19 5.81
CA VAL A 77 7.47 14.77 5.40
C VAL A 77 8.02 15.70 6.48
N LEU A 78 7.17 16.55 7.08
CA LEU A 78 7.58 17.43 8.18
C LEU A 78 7.98 16.65 9.44
N GLY A 79 7.39 15.47 9.66
CA GLY A 79 7.82 14.51 10.69
C GLY A 79 9.13 13.79 10.35
N GLY A 80 9.74 14.08 9.20
CA GLY A 80 10.95 13.44 8.70
C GLY A 80 10.74 11.96 8.42
N ASN A 81 9.52 11.55 8.04
CA ASN A 81 9.19 10.17 7.71
C ASN A 81 9.53 9.89 6.26
N GLU A 82 10.21 8.77 6.02
CA GLU A 82 10.58 8.30 4.71
C GLU A 82 10.07 6.87 4.55
N LEU A 83 9.30 6.62 3.49
CA LEU A 83 8.78 5.29 3.20
C LEU A 83 9.73 4.59 2.25
N ILE A 84 10.18 3.41 2.64
CA ILE A 84 11.15 2.62 1.89
C ILE A 84 10.49 1.29 1.53
N ASP A 85 10.62 0.87 0.28
CA ASP A 85 10.09 -0.41 -0.17
C ASP A 85 10.83 -1.56 0.52
N SER A 86 10.08 -2.40 1.23
CA SER A 86 10.64 -3.55 1.93
C SER A 86 11.09 -4.68 1.00
N GLN A 87 10.68 -4.66 -0.27
CA GLN A 87 10.84 -5.75 -1.25
C GLN A 87 10.21 -7.08 -0.81
N ILE A 88 9.34 -7.05 0.20
CA ILE A 88 8.59 -8.22 0.63
C ILE A 88 7.35 -8.32 -0.26
N HIS A 89 7.30 -9.36 -1.09
CA HIS A 89 6.15 -9.61 -1.96
C HIS A 89 4.96 -10.14 -1.17
N ILE A 90 3.92 -9.32 -1.05
CA ILE A 90 2.69 -9.68 -0.36
C ILE A 90 1.52 -9.61 -1.34
N LYS A 91 0.49 -10.44 -1.12
CA LYS A 91 -0.70 -10.52 -1.96
C LYS A 91 -1.95 -10.15 -1.17
N PHE A 92 -2.81 -9.32 -1.75
CA PHE A 92 -4.06 -8.89 -1.13
C PHE A 92 -5.01 -10.07 -0.85
N ARG A 93 -5.61 -10.08 0.35
CA ARG A 93 -6.52 -11.14 0.83
C ARG A 93 -5.90 -12.55 0.83
N SER A 94 -4.58 -12.65 0.95
CA SER A 94 -3.89 -13.92 1.17
C SER A 94 -3.67 -14.20 2.65
N ILE A 95 -3.71 -15.46 3.09
CA ILE A 95 -3.48 -15.88 4.49
C ILE A 95 -2.16 -15.32 5.04
N SER A 96 -1.15 -15.13 4.18
CA SER A 96 0.15 -14.55 4.56
C SER A 96 0.07 -13.10 5.07
N LEU A 97 -0.88 -12.29 4.59
CA LEU A 97 -1.07 -10.91 5.06
C LEU A 97 -1.45 -10.85 6.54
N ASP A 98 -2.36 -11.72 6.97
CA ASP A 98 -2.86 -11.70 8.34
C ASP A 98 -1.76 -12.04 9.34
N TYR A 99 -0.86 -12.98 8.99
CA TYR A 99 0.29 -13.33 9.83
C TYR A 99 1.35 -12.23 9.85
N ILE A 100 1.64 -11.60 8.72
CA ILE A 100 2.61 -10.51 8.63
C ILE A 100 2.11 -9.29 9.40
N LEU A 101 0.86 -8.86 9.20
CA LEU A 101 0.26 -7.77 9.96
C LEU A 101 0.28 -8.05 11.45
N LYS A 102 -0.07 -9.28 11.86
CA LYS A 102 -0.04 -9.68 13.27
C LYS A 102 1.38 -9.70 13.83
N TYR A 103 2.37 -10.18 13.09
CA TYR A 103 3.76 -10.18 13.53
C TYR A 103 4.29 -8.75 13.69
N ILE A 104 3.98 -7.86 12.73
CA ILE A 104 4.53 -6.52 12.77
C ILE A 104 3.86 -5.65 13.85
N ILE A 105 2.55 -5.76 14.04
CA ILE A 105 1.85 -5.09 15.15
C ILE A 105 2.35 -5.59 16.52
N TYR A 106 2.76 -6.86 16.62
CA TYR A 106 3.14 -7.48 17.89
C TYR A 106 4.59 -7.21 18.32
N TYR A 107 5.52 -6.96 17.38
CA TYR A 107 6.96 -6.87 17.67
C TYR A 107 7.57 -5.46 17.64
N GLY A 108 6.83 -4.41 17.28
CA GLY A 108 7.33 -3.05 17.42
C GLY A 108 6.39 -1.99 16.88
N SER A 109 6.52 -0.75 17.36
CA SER A 109 5.80 0.41 16.80
C SER A 109 6.38 0.79 15.42
N LEU A 110 6.30 -0.13 14.44
CA LEU A 110 6.64 0.10 13.05
C LEU A 110 5.48 0.84 12.38
N ILE A 111 5.75 2.02 11.80
CA ILE A 111 4.80 2.66 10.89
C ILE A 111 4.87 1.91 9.56
N ILE A 112 3.87 1.07 9.31
CA ILE A 112 3.65 0.43 8.00
C ILE A 112 2.63 1.24 7.24
N VAL A 113 2.97 1.55 5.99
CA VAL A 113 1.98 1.96 4.99
C VAL A 113 1.83 0.84 3.99
N VAL A 114 0.62 0.28 3.91
CA VAL A 114 0.27 -0.72 2.89
C VAL A 114 -0.39 0.05 1.75
N SER A 115 0.18 -0.02 0.55
CA SER A 115 -0.40 0.58 -0.66
C SER A 115 -0.07 -0.26 -1.91
#